data_AF-A0A255Z8F5-F1
#
_entry.id   AF-A0A255Z8F5-F1
#
_cell.length_a   1.000
_cell.length_b   1.000
_cell.length_c   1.000
_cell.angle_alpha   90.00
_cell.angle_beta   90.00
_cell.angle_gamma   90.00
#
_symmetry.space_group_name_H-M   'P 1'
#
loop_
_entity.id
_entity.type
_entity.pdbx_description
1 polymer ?
#
loop_
_entity_poly.entity_id
_entity_poly.type
_entity_poly.pdbx_seq_one_letter_code
_entity_poly.pdbx_strand_id
1 'polypeptide(L)' 'MGGLGVWEILVILVILLVIFGAGKLPKVMGDLGSGIRNFKANLSDPNKAEPDAPPPAKTDDAPKA' A
#
# COMPACT_ATOMS: atom_id res chain seq x y z
N MET A 1 26.87 10.07 12.51
CA MET A 1 25.98 10.93 13.32
C MET A 1 24.94 11.52 12.39
N GLY A 2 23.65 11.20 12.60
CA GLY A 2 22.53 11.72 11.79
C GLY A 2 21.99 10.74 10.75
N GLY A 3 21.33 9.67 11.20
CA GLY A 3 20.43 8.91 10.33
C GLY A 3 19.10 9.64 10.24
N LEU A 4 18.42 9.57 9.09
CA LEU A 4 17.08 10.14 8.91
C LEU A 4 16.15 9.62 10.01
N GLY A 5 15.72 10.51 10.89
CA GLY A 5 14.77 10.18 11.94
C GLY A 5 13.38 9.92 11.37
N VAL A 6 12.56 9.20 12.12
CA VAL A 6 11.14 8.97 11.80
C VAL A 6 10.41 10.31 11.59
N TRP A 7 10.81 11.35 12.33
CA TRP A 7 10.27 12.69 12.20
C TRP A 7 10.58 13.33 10.83
N GLU A 8 11.83 13.27 10.35
CA GLU A 8 12.15 13.81 9.02
C GLU A 8 11.43 13.05 7.90
N ILE A 9 11.33 11.72 8.00
CA ILE A 9 10.62 10.89 7.01
C ILE A 9 9.14 11.28 6.92
N LEU A 10 8.48 11.52 8.07
CA LEU A 10 7.09 11.97 8.09
C LEU A 10 6.91 13.34 7.41
N VAL A 11 7.81 14.30 7.67
CA VAL A 11 7.74 15.63 7.04
C VAL A 11 7.89 15.52 5.52
N ILE A 12 8.85 14.72 5.04
CA ILE A 12 9.05 14.48 3.61
C ILE A 12 7.81 13.81 2.99
N LEU A 13 7.23 12.82 3.68
CA LEU A 13 6.03 12.13 3.22
C LEU A 13 4.84 13.09 3.07
N VAL A 14 4.65 14.02 4.02
CA VAL A 14 3.60 15.04 3.93
C VAL A 14 3.81 15.95 2.73
N ILE A 15 5.04 16.41 2.47
CA ILE A 15 5.35 17.26 1.31
C ILE A 15 5.04 16.51 0.00
N LEU A 16 5.43 15.24 -0.10
CA LEU A 16 5.11 14.41 -1.25
C LEU A 16 3.59 14.21 -1.39
N LEU A 17 2.87 14.00 -0.30
CA LEU A 17 1.40 13.89 -0.31
C LEU A 17 0.73 15.18 -0.78
N VAL A 18 1.28 16.36 -0.48
CA VAL A 18 0.75 17.64 -0.98
C VAL A 18 0.97 17.78 -2.49
N ILE A 19 2.14 17.36 -2.99
CA ILE A 19 2.47 17.45 -4.42
C ILE A 19 1.69 16.42 -5.26
N PHE A 20 1.66 15.16 -4.80
CA PHE A 20 1.03 14.05 -5.51
C PHE A 20 -0.46 13.90 -5.20
N GLY A 21 -0.91 14.34 -4.04
CA GLY A 21 -2.27 14.16 -3.52
C GLY A 21 -2.47 12.82 -2.79
N ALA A 22 -3.29 12.84 -1.73
CA ALA A 22 -3.57 11.67 -0.88
C ALA A 22 -4.24 10.49 -1.61
N GLY A 23 -4.93 10.73 -2.73
CA GLY A 23 -5.57 9.67 -3.52
C GLY A 23 -4.66 8.99 -4.53
N LYS A 24 -3.60 9.65 -5.00
CA LYS A 24 -2.68 9.10 -6.02
C LYS A 24 -1.68 8.13 -5.40
N LEU A 25 -1.16 8.45 -4.21
CA LEU A 25 -0.18 7.63 -3.51
C LEU A 25 -0.67 6.18 -3.25
N PRO A 26 -1.85 5.93 -2.65
CA PRO A 26 -2.34 4.57 -2.40
C PRO A 26 -2.69 3.82 -3.68
N LYS A 27 -3.17 4.53 -4.73
CA LYS A 27 -3.46 3.92 -6.03
C LYS A 27 -2.19 3.39 -6.69
N VAL A 28 -1.15 4.22 -6.76
CA VAL A 28 0.15 3.85 -7.34
C VAL A 28 0.85 2.78 -6.51
N MET A 29 0.79 2.87 -5.17
CA MET A 29 1.34 1.84 -4.29
C MET A 29 0.55 0.52 -4.34
N GLY A 30 -0.76 0.55 -4.61
CA GLY A 30 -1.57 -0.65 -4.83
C GLY A 30 -1.18 -1.38 -6.12
N ASP A 31 -0.99 -0.64 -7.22
CA ASP A 31 -0.55 -1.20 -8.50
C ASP A 31 0.89 -1.74 -8.42
N LEU A 32 1.82 -0.97 -7.82
CA LEU A 32 3.20 -1.41 -7.57
C LEU A 32 3.28 -2.58 -6.59
N GLY A 33 2.49 -2.52 -5.51
CA GLY A 33 2.47 -3.54 -4.46
C GLY A 33 1.98 -4.89 -4.97
N SER A 34 0.95 -4.89 -5.83
CA SER A 34 0.47 -6.09 -6.51
C SER A 34 1.54 -6.69 -7.44
N GLY A 35 2.25 -5.84 -8.20
CA GLY A 35 3.36 -6.27 -9.06
C GLY A 35 4.52 -6.89 -8.27
N ILE A 36 4.94 -6.24 -7.18
CA ILE A 36 6.01 -6.75 -6.30
C ILE A 36 5.57 -8.04 -5.59
N ARG A 37 4.30 -8.15 -5.17
CA ARG A 37 3.76 -9.34 -4.52
C ARG A 37 3.74 -10.53 -5.48
N ASN A 38 3.31 -10.33 -6.72
CA ASN A 38 3.40 -11.36 -7.76
C ASN A 38 4.85 -11.72 -8.07
N PHE A 39 5.75 -10.73 -8.20
CA PHE A 39 7.17 -10.98 -8.46
C PHE A 39 7.81 -11.79 -7.32
N LYS A 40 7.53 -11.42 -6.07
CA LYS A 40 8.02 -12.15 -4.89
C LYS A 40 7.44 -13.56 -4.81
N ALA A 41 6.16 -13.74 -5.11
CA ALA A 41 5.52 -15.07 -5.13
C ALA A 41 6.19 -16.00 -6.15
N ASN A 42 6.43 -15.50 -7.38
CA ASN A 42 7.10 -16.26 -8.43
C ASN A 42 8.57 -16.56 -8.12
N LEU A 43 9.27 -15.67 -7.41
CA LEU A 43 10.66 -15.89 -7.00
C LEU A 43 10.80 -16.79 -5.76
N SER A 44 9.80 -16.80 -4.86
CA SER A 44 9.91 -17.49 -3.58
C SER A 44 9.44 -18.94 -3.63
N ASP A 45 8.58 -19.32 -4.59
CA ASP A 45 8.09 -20.71 -4.66
C ASP A 45 7.50 -21.08 -6.04
N PRO A 46 8.08 -22.06 -6.77
CA PRO A 46 7.46 -22.59 -7.99
C PRO A 46 6.22 -23.49 -7.71
N ASN A 47 5.86 -23.78 -6.45
CA ASN A 47 4.77 -24.70 -6.11
C ASN A 47 3.72 -24.13 -5.13
N LYS A 48 3.70 -22.82 -4.87
CA LYS A 48 2.72 -22.18 -4.00
C LYS A 48 2.03 -20.99 -4.69
N ALA A 49 1.15 -21.29 -5.64
CA ALA A 49 0.12 -20.35 -6.08
C ALA A 49 -1.05 -20.42 -5.09
N GLU A 50 -1.04 -19.57 -4.05
CA GLU A 50 -2.25 -19.30 -3.26
C GLU A 50 -3.03 -18.17 -3.93
N PRO A 51 -4.29 -18.41 -4.35
CA PRO A 51 -5.18 -17.37 -4.80
C PRO A 51 -5.82 -16.64 -3.60
N ASP A 52 -6.26 -15.42 -3.86
CA ASP A 52 -7.22 -14.66 -3.05
C ASP A 52 -6.74 -14.08 -1.71
N ALA A 53 -6.51 -12.76 -1.72
CA ALA A 53 -6.97 -11.92 -0.62
C ALA A 53 -7.74 -10.74 -1.23
N PRO A 54 -9.07 -10.84 -1.38
CA PRO A 54 -9.92 -9.67 -1.52
C PRO A 54 -9.98 -8.97 -0.15
N PRO A 55 -9.95 -7.62 -0.10
CA PRO A 55 -9.99 -6.90 1.17
C PRO A 55 -11.37 -7.08 1.82
N PRO A 56 -11.48 -7.42 3.12
CA PRO A 56 -12.70 -7.17 3.87
C PRO A 56 -12.80 -5.64 4.11
N ALA A 57 -13.25 -4.90 3.10
CA ALA A 57 -13.83 -3.58 3.30
C ALA A 57 -15.33 -3.76 3.55
N LYS A 58 -15.69 -4.06 4.80
CA LYS A 58 -17.05 -3.94 5.33
C LYS A 58 -17.01 -3.15 6.63
N THR A 59 -17.21 -1.85 6.50
CA THR A 59 -17.67 -0.87 7.51
C THR A 59 -17.77 0.45 6.73
N ASP A 60 -18.88 1.15 6.54
CA ASP A 60 -20.23 1.10 7.08
C ASP A 60 -21.15 1.75 6.03
N ASP A 61 -22.09 1.00 5.45
CA ASP A 61 -23.31 1.59 4.89
C ASP A 61 -24.45 0.92 5.65
N ALA A 62 -24.80 1.53 6.78
CA ALA A 62 -25.96 1.15 7.57
C ALA A 62 -27.12 2.08 7.18
N PRO A 63 -28.05 1.66 6.31
CA PRO A 63 -29.35 2.28 6.26
C PRO A 63 -30.13 1.77 7.48
N LYS A 64 -30.45 2.65 8.41
CA LYS A 64 -31.40 2.36 9.47
C LYS A 64 -32.55 3.37 9.44
N ALA A 65 -33.68 2.86 8.95
CA ALA A 65 -35.06 3.33 9.10
C ALA A 65 -35.44 4.67 8.44
#